data_AF-A0A954HQS0-F1
#
_entry.id   AF-A0A954HQS0-F1
#
_cell.length_a   1.000
_cell.length_b   1.000
_cell.length_c   1.000
_cell.angle_alpha   90.00
_cell.angle_beta   90.00
_cell.angle_gamma   90.00
#
_symmetry.space_group_name_H-M   'P 1'
#
loop_
_entity.id
_entity.type
_entity.pdbx_description
1 polymer ?
#
loop_
_entity_poly.entity_id
_entity_poly.type
_entity_poly.pdbx_seq_one_letter_code
_entity_poly.pdbx_strand_id
1 'polypeptide(L)'
;LPKLFGRQRKLERGESSFHRFSQRRAVREAIEHSERDIRRLVQRDLIQLLSYCRVWQDTPIERCAVHVASNSFQVALHCPKLGSDPIKLLIQEQSHWLVAVVASPGWLKAATPEQVHSFETALQGFYCKAGVELVREQLERSLIGIHPYDICDSGLVIWPDGLFDREVRVDLNRRHQLRPLPSSLAATYGLQPASRDSVVFSESPLLWTEWETVWSSATDSGAASDGALPLACVQSVRAGLICLPR
;
A
#
# COMPACT_ATOMS: atom_id res chain seq x y z
N LEU A 1 -4.98 -17.42 -1.42
CA LEU A 1 -5.58 -17.29 -0.08
C LEU A 1 -7.08 -17.65 -0.01
N PRO A 2 -7.99 -17.19 -0.90
CA PRO A 2 -9.44 -17.40 -0.73
C PRO A 2 -9.86 -18.88 -0.62
N LYS A 3 -9.25 -19.75 -1.44
CA LYS A 3 -9.49 -21.20 -1.42
C LYS A 3 -9.08 -21.84 -0.08
N LEU A 4 -7.97 -21.38 0.52
CA LEU A 4 -7.48 -21.91 1.81
C LEU A 4 -8.46 -21.54 2.93
N PHE A 5 -8.85 -20.27 3.04
CA PHE A 5 -9.83 -19.81 4.03
C PHE A 5 -11.23 -20.39 3.79
N GLY A 6 -11.63 -20.59 2.53
CA GLY A 6 -12.85 -21.32 2.18
C GLY A 6 -12.82 -22.77 2.68
N ARG A 7 -11.70 -23.47 2.49
CA ARG A 7 -11.51 -24.83 2.98
C ARG A 7 -11.46 -24.89 4.51
N GLN A 8 -10.78 -23.94 5.17
CA GLN A 8 -10.75 -23.85 6.63
C GLN A 8 -12.16 -23.72 7.22
N ARG A 9 -12.97 -22.78 6.72
CA ARG A 9 -14.35 -22.58 7.19
C ARG A 9 -15.21 -23.83 7.00
N LYS A 10 -15.07 -24.55 5.88
CA LYS A 10 -15.76 -25.83 5.65
C LYS A 10 -15.36 -26.88 6.69
N LEU A 11 -14.06 -26.99 6.99
CA LEU A 11 -13.55 -27.94 7.98
C LEU A 11 -13.95 -27.58 9.41
N GLU A 12 -14.15 -26.31 9.74
CA GLU A 12 -14.60 -25.88 11.07
C GLU A 12 -16.08 -26.20 11.34
N ARG A 13 -16.92 -26.29 10.29
CA ARG A 13 -18.35 -26.59 10.40
C ARG A 13 -18.70 -28.07 10.43
N GLY A 14 -17.78 -28.96 10.00
CA GLY A 14 -18.03 -30.41 9.97
C GLY A 14 -17.91 -31.07 11.36
N GLU A 15 -18.35 -32.32 11.49
CA GLU A 15 -18.23 -33.09 12.74
C GLU A 15 -16.78 -33.44 13.10
N SER A 16 -16.51 -33.63 14.39
CA SER A 16 -15.17 -33.96 14.89
C SER A 16 -14.70 -35.35 14.48
N SER A 17 -13.63 -35.40 13.67
CA SER A 17 -12.94 -36.64 13.32
C SER A 17 -11.42 -36.44 13.23
N PHE A 18 -10.66 -37.53 13.37
CA PHE A 18 -9.20 -37.52 13.22
C PHE A 18 -8.77 -37.03 11.83
N HIS A 19 -9.46 -37.51 10.78
CA HIS A 19 -9.22 -37.07 9.41
C HIS A 19 -9.42 -35.56 9.25
N ARG A 20 -10.50 -35.00 9.81
CA ARG A 20 -10.73 -33.54 9.83
C ARG A 20 -9.60 -32.80 10.55
N PHE A 21 -9.14 -33.31 11.70
CA PHE A 21 -8.04 -32.70 12.44
C PHE A 21 -6.76 -32.61 11.61
N SER A 22 -6.39 -33.70 10.93
CA SER A 22 -5.24 -33.73 10.03
C SER A 22 -5.37 -32.72 8.88
N GLN A 23 -6.54 -32.68 8.21
CA GLN A 23 -6.78 -31.70 7.15
C GLN A 23 -6.75 -30.24 7.63
N ARG A 24 -7.28 -29.96 8.82
CA ARG A 24 -7.23 -28.61 9.42
C ARG A 24 -5.79 -28.18 9.64
N ARG A 25 -4.94 -29.06 10.15
CA ARG A 25 -3.51 -28.80 10.33
C ARG A 25 -2.82 -28.49 8.99
N ALA A 26 -3.07 -29.29 7.96
CA ALA A 26 -2.50 -29.06 6.63
C ALA A 26 -2.92 -27.71 6.02
N VAL A 27 -4.21 -27.33 6.18
CA VAL A 27 -4.69 -26.01 5.71
C VAL A 27 -4.04 -24.87 6.49
N ARG A 28 -3.92 -25.01 7.81
CA ARG A 28 -3.24 -24.01 8.65
C ARG A 28 -1.78 -23.84 8.26
N GLU A 29 -1.06 -24.93 8.03
CA GLU A 29 0.33 -24.90 7.57
C GLU A 29 0.48 -24.20 6.22
N ALA A 30 -0.46 -24.40 5.28
CA ALA A 30 -0.46 -23.69 4.00
C ALA A 30 -0.73 -22.17 4.15
N ILE A 31 -1.56 -21.77 5.11
CA ILE A 31 -1.79 -20.35 5.46
C ILE A 31 -0.51 -19.76 6.07
N GLU A 32 0.09 -20.43 7.05
CA GLU A 32 1.35 -20.01 7.69
C GLU A 32 2.53 -19.97 6.69
N HIS A 33 2.53 -20.85 5.68
CA HIS A 33 3.47 -20.79 4.56
C HIS A 33 3.28 -19.50 3.75
N SER A 34 2.04 -19.15 3.40
CA SER A 34 1.74 -17.91 2.68
C SER A 34 2.17 -16.67 3.47
N GLU A 35 1.96 -16.64 4.78
CA GLU A 35 2.45 -15.55 5.66
C GLU A 35 3.98 -15.45 5.65
N ARG A 36 4.69 -16.58 5.65
CA ARG A 36 6.16 -16.60 5.60
C ARG A 36 6.68 -16.06 4.27
N ASP A 37 6.05 -16.40 3.16
CA ASP A 37 6.48 -15.93 1.83
C ASP A 37 6.26 -14.43 1.68
N ILE A 38 5.10 -13.92 2.10
CA ILE A 38 4.83 -12.47 2.13
C ILE A 38 5.81 -11.76 3.06
N ARG A 39 6.10 -12.30 4.24
CA ARG A 39 7.09 -11.72 5.16
C ARG A 39 8.48 -11.64 4.52
N ARG A 40 8.92 -12.69 3.82
CA ARG A 40 10.20 -12.69 3.08
C ARG A 40 10.23 -11.66 1.97
N LEU A 41 9.12 -11.52 1.23
CA LEU A 41 8.99 -10.51 0.19
C LEU A 41 9.16 -9.10 0.78
N VAL A 42 8.44 -8.77 1.85
CA VAL A 42 8.55 -7.47 2.54
C VAL A 42 9.96 -7.25 3.09
N GLN A 43 10.54 -8.26 3.73
CA GLN A 43 11.89 -8.16 4.27
C GLN A 43 12.92 -7.87 3.18
N ARG A 44 12.85 -8.58 2.06
CA ARG A 44 13.79 -8.44 0.94
C ARG A 44 13.59 -7.14 0.16
N ASP A 45 12.35 -6.79 -0.17
CA ASP A 45 12.07 -5.75 -1.17
C ASP A 45 11.76 -4.39 -0.55
N LEU A 46 11.44 -4.32 0.74
CA LEU A 46 11.19 -3.06 1.46
C LEU A 46 12.19 -2.82 2.59
N ILE A 47 12.29 -3.73 3.56
CA ILE A 47 13.12 -3.50 4.75
C ILE A 47 14.61 -3.50 4.41
N GLN A 48 15.06 -4.46 3.61
CA GLN A 48 16.46 -4.53 3.19
C GLN A 48 16.85 -3.35 2.30
N LEU A 49 15.92 -2.81 1.51
CA LEU A 49 16.19 -1.60 0.73
C LEU A 49 16.43 -0.40 1.65
N LEU A 50 15.57 -0.23 2.67
CA LEU A 50 15.71 0.85 3.65
C LEU A 50 16.97 0.72 4.50
N SER A 51 17.44 -0.50 4.78
CA SER A 51 18.67 -0.70 5.56
C SER A 51 19.95 -0.24 4.85
N TYR A 52 19.92 -0.10 3.52
CA TYR A 52 21.02 0.50 2.76
C TYR A 52 21.08 2.03 2.88
N CYS A 53 20.01 2.68 3.35
CA CYS A 53 19.97 4.12 3.52
C CYS A 53 20.57 4.55 4.86
N ARG A 54 21.48 5.54 4.81
CA ARG A 54 22.15 6.08 5.99
C ARG A 54 21.16 6.60 7.05
N VAL A 55 20.03 7.17 6.63
CA VAL A 55 18.99 7.71 7.53
C VAL A 55 18.28 6.66 8.40
N TRP A 56 18.48 5.36 8.12
CA TRP A 56 17.90 4.26 8.91
C TRP A 56 18.93 3.50 9.76
N GLN A 57 20.22 3.82 9.69
CA GLN A 57 21.27 3.09 10.40
C GLN A 57 21.07 3.11 11.92
N ASP A 58 20.70 4.28 12.46
CA ASP A 58 20.49 4.44 13.90
C ASP A 58 19.09 4.04 14.35
N THR A 59 18.13 3.89 13.43
CA THR A 59 16.73 3.54 13.72
C THR A 59 16.23 2.46 12.76
N PRO A 60 16.78 1.23 12.81
CA PRO A 60 16.40 0.18 11.88
C PRO A 60 14.96 -0.30 12.11
N ILE A 61 14.33 -0.79 11.05
CA ILE A 61 13.05 -1.51 11.15
C ILE A 61 13.36 -2.95 11.56
N GLU A 62 13.03 -3.31 12.80
CA GLU A 62 13.51 -4.56 13.41
C GLU A 62 12.55 -5.73 13.23
N ARG A 63 11.23 -5.49 13.23
CA ARG A 63 10.24 -6.58 13.22
C ARG A 63 9.17 -6.38 12.15
N CYS A 64 8.94 -7.44 11.39
CA CYS A 64 7.89 -7.55 10.38
C CYS A 64 6.91 -8.66 10.75
N ALA A 65 5.72 -8.28 11.18
CA ALA A 65 4.60 -9.22 11.32
C ALA A 65 3.74 -9.17 10.07
N VAL A 66 3.23 -10.33 9.65
CA VAL A 66 2.33 -10.46 8.50
C VAL A 66 1.16 -11.30 8.97
N HIS A 67 -0.05 -10.83 8.67
CA HIS A 67 -1.29 -11.53 8.91
C HIS A 67 -2.08 -11.60 7.62
N VAL A 68 -2.43 -12.80 7.18
CA VAL A 68 -3.23 -12.99 5.97
C VAL A 68 -4.71 -13.19 6.31
N ALA A 69 -5.56 -12.76 5.40
CA ALA A 69 -7.00 -13.01 5.39
C ALA A 69 -7.43 -13.59 4.04
N SER A 70 -8.74 -13.69 3.81
CA SER A 70 -9.27 -14.36 2.60
C SER A 70 -8.80 -13.68 1.30
N ASN A 71 -8.93 -12.35 1.23
CA ASN A 71 -8.62 -11.52 0.06
C ASN A 71 -7.65 -10.38 0.40
N SER A 72 -7.03 -10.39 1.58
CA SER A 72 -6.11 -9.34 2.00
C SER A 72 -4.96 -9.88 2.83
N PHE A 73 -3.94 -9.06 3.03
CA PHE A 73 -2.93 -9.27 4.05
C PHE A 73 -2.49 -7.94 4.63
N GLN A 74 -2.17 -7.96 5.92
CA GLN A 74 -1.66 -6.82 6.65
C GLN A 74 -0.20 -7.07 7.04
N VAL A 75 0.63 -6.05 6.81
CA VAL A 75 2.04 -6.03 7.21
C VAL A 75 2.20 -5.00 8.33
N ALA A 76 2.79 -5.40 9.45
CA ALA A 76 3.12 -4.51 10.56
C ALA A 76 4.64 -4.40 10.72
N LEU A 77 5.16 -3.18 10.51
CA LEU A 77 6.59 -2.84 10.59
C LEU A 77 6.86 -2.11 11.91
N HIS A 78 7.78 -2.63 12.73
CA HIS A 78 8.14 -2.05 14.02
C HIS A 78 9.51 -1.40 13.97
N CYS A 79 9.61 -0.16 14.45
CA CYS A 79 10.85 0.54 14.69
C CYS A 79 10.84 1.05 16.16
N PRO A 80 11.31 0.23 17.12
CA PRO A 80 11.18 0.54 18.55
C PRO A 80 11.82 1.88 18.96
N LYS A 81 12.84 2.33 18.22
CA LYS A 81 13.53 3.60 18.47
C LYS A 81 12.72 4.83 18.06
N LEU A 82 11.74 4.69 17.16
CA LEU A 82 10.84 5.78 16.73
C LEU A 82 9.46 5.69 17.41
N GLY A 83 9.09 4.53 17.96
CA GLY A 83 7.87 4.38 18.75
C GLY A 83 7.43 2.92 18.91
N SER A 84 6.48 2.70 19.83
CA SER A 84 5.88 1.37 20.06
C SER A 84 4.89 0.97 18.96
N ASP A 85 4.23 1.93 18.35
CA ASP A 85 3.14 1.68 17.42
C ASP A 85 3.68 1.36 16.02
N PRO A 86 3.37 0.18 15.45
CA PRO A 86 3.86 -0.18 14.13
C PRO A 86 3.16 0.60 13.01
N ILE A 87 3.88 0.82 11.90
CA ILE A 87 3.23 1.10 10.62
C ILE A 87 2.44 -0.14 10.23
N LYS A 88 1.18 0.03 9.82
CA LYS A 88 0.34 -1.04 9.28
C LYS A 88 0.04 -0.74 7.81
N LEU A 89 0.51 -1.61 6.94
CA LEU A 89 0.17 -1.61 5.52
C LEU A 89 -0.88 -2.70 5.30
N LEU A 90 -1.95 -2.38 4.58
CA LEU A 90 -2.96 -3.34 4.16
C LEU A 90 -2.96 -3.40 2.65
N ILE A 91 -2.88 -4.61 2.11
CA ILE A 91 -3.03 -4.90 0.69
C ILE A 91 -4.21 -5.86 0.55
N GLN A 92 -5.17 -5.50 -0.30
CA GLN A 92 -6.43 -6.21 -0.45
C GLN A 92 -6.85 -6.27 -1.91
N GLU A 93 -7.36 -7.42 -2.33
CA GLU A 93 -8.14 -7.53 -3.55
C GLU A 93 -9.57 -7.03 -3.29
N GLN A 94 -9.99 -6.05 -4.06
CA GLN A 94 -11.31 -5.43 -3.99
C GLN A 94 -11.84 -5.17 -5.40
N SER A 95 -12.90 -5.88 -5.78
CA SER A 95 -13.54 -5.76 -7.09
C SER A 95 -12.54 -5.84 -8.25
N HIS A 96 -11.69 -6.86 -8.22
CA HIS A 96 -10.63 -7.14 -9.18
C HIS A 96 -9.43 -6.20 -9.16
N TRP A 97 -9.39 -5.21 -8.26
CA TRP A 97 -8.24 -4.34 -8.06
C TRP A 97 -7.38 -4.83 -6.91
N LEU A 98 -6.06 -4.82 -7.08
CA LEU A 98 -5.15 -4.91 -5.94
C LEU A 98 -4.92 -3.52 -5.33
N VAL A 99 -5.52 -3.29 -4.17
CA VAL A 99 -5.56 -2.00 -3.47
C VAL A 99 -4.62 -2.02 -2.26
N ALA A 100 -3.76 -1.01 -2.13
CA ALA A 100 -2.93 -0.79 -0.95
C ALA A 100 -3.37 0.45 -0.16
N VAL A 101 -3.13 0.42 1.15
CA VAL A 101 -3.34 1.53 2.07
C VAL A 101 -2.42 1.43 3.27
N VAL A 102 -1.95 2.58 3.78
CA VAL A 102 -1.34 2.74 5.09
C VAL A 102 -2.45 2.82 6.14
N ALA A 103 -2.95 1.66 6.55
CA ALA A 103 -4.01 1.53 7.55
C ALA A 103 -3.66 2.18 8.91
N SER A 104 -2.38 2.28 9.24
CA SER A 104 -1.91 3.09 10.37
C SER A 104 -0.49 3.58 10.11
N PRO A 105 -0.21 4.89 10.24
CA PRO A 105 1.14 5.43 10.08
C PRO A 105 2.08 5.14 11.27
N GLY A 106 1.57 4.73 12.44
CA GLY A 106 2.40 4.31 13.58
C GLY A 106 3.56 5.26 13.92
N TRP A 107 4.76 4.67 14.11
CA TRP A 107 6.01 5.37 14.43
C TRP A 107 6.47 6.37 13.35
N LEU A 108 5.91 6.34 12.14
CA LEU A 108 6.31 7.25 11.06
C LEU A 108 6.02 8.71 11.40
N LYS A 109 5.08 8.97 12.33
CA LYS A 109 4.80 10.31 12.85
C LYS A 109 5.98 10.95 13.61
N ALA A 110 6.90 10.12 14.12
CA ALA A 110 8.10 10.55 14.83
C ALA A 110 9.36 10.48 13.95
N ALA A 111 9.23 10.03 12.70
CA ALA A 111 10.34 9.92 11.77
C ALA A 111 10.77 11.30 11.26
N THR A 112 12.04 11.46 10.92
CA THR A 112 12.52 12.69 10.27
C THR A 112 11.93 12.82 8.86
N PRO A 113 11.91 14.02 8.27
CA PRO A 113 11.47 14.19 6.88
C PRO A 113 12.22 13.24 5.92
N GLU A 114 13.53 13.08 6.06
CA GLU A 114 14.34 12.23 5.18
C GLU A 114 13.98 10.74 5.29
N GLN A 115 13.63 10.31 6.50
CA GLN A 115 13.08 8.97 6.74
C GLN A 115 11.72 8.81 6.06
N VAL A 116 10.82 9.80 6.18
CA VAL A 116 9.52 9.75 5.49
C VAL A 116 9.70 9.65 3.97
N HIS A 117 10.55 10.49 3.37
CA HIS A 117 10.79 10.47 1.92
C HIS A 117 11.40 9.15 1.44
N SER A 118 12.38 8.62 2.16
CA SER A 118 12.99 7.32 1.81
C SER A 118 12.02 6.16 1.99
N PHE A 119 11.18 6.19 3.03
CA PHE A 119 10.13 5.19 3.23
C PHE A 119 9.07 5.25 2.12
N GLU A 120 8.56 6.45 1.79
CA GLU A 120 7.60 6.64 0.68
C GLU A 120 8.16 6.11 -0.64
N THR A 121 9.41 6.47 -0.94
CA THR A 121 10.07 6.02 -2.17
C THR A 121 10.24 4.50 -2.18
N ALA A 122 10.61 3.89 -1.06
CA ALA A 122 10.78 2.43 -0.98
C ALA A 122 9.43 1.71 -1.11
N LEU A 123 8.39 2.26 -0.48
CA LEU A 123 7.04 1.75 -0.52
C LEU A 123 6.47 1.78 -1.94
N GLN A 124 6.76 2.84 -2.69
CA GLN A 124 6.37 2.95 -4.09
C GLN A 124 6.94 1.80 -4.94
N GLY A 125 8.25 1.57 -4.85
CA GLY A 125 8.90 0.47 -5.58
C GLY A 125 8.38 -0.90 -5.13
N PHE A 126 8.14 -1.07 -3.83
CA PHE A 126 7.53 -2.27 -3.29
C PHE A 126 6.11 -2.50 -3.85
N TYR A 127 5.26 -1.48 -3.91
CA TYR A 127 3.92 -1.56 -4.49
C TYR A 127 3.94 -1.88 -5.98
N CYS A 128 4.84 -1.27 -6.75
CA CYS A 128 5.04 -1.62 -8.16
C CYS A 128 5.43 -3.10 -8.32
N LYS A 129 6.42 -3.60 -7.55
CA LYS A 129 6.82 -5.01 -7.59
C LYS A 129 5.72 -5.97 -7.15
N ALA A 130 4.89 -5.55 -6.19
CA ALA A 130 3.78 -6.34 -5.69
C ALA A 130 2.56 -6.35 -6.64
N GLY A 131 2.59 -5.58 -7.73
CA GLY A 131 1.48 -5.47 -8.68
C GLY A 131 0.28 -4.71 -8.13
N VAL A 132 0.50 -3.81 -7.16
CA VAL A 132 -0.56 -2.93 -6.64
C VAL A 132 -1.02 -2.02 -7.78
N GLU A 133 -2.34 -1.87 -7.91
CA GLU A 133 -2.96 -1.08 -8.99
C GLU A 133 -3.56 0.22 -8.47
N LEU A 134 -4.05 0.22 -7.24
CA LEU A 134 -4.63 1.39 -6.58
C LEU A 134 -3.99 1.61 -5.21
N VAL A 135 -3.72 2.86 -4.88
CA VAL A 135 -3.31 3.28 -3.53
C VAL A 135 -4.36 4.26 -3.01
N ARG A 136 -4.95 3.98 -1.84
CA ARG A 136 -6.06 4.77 -1.30
C ARG A 136 -5.68 6.24 -1.08
N GLU A 137 -4.48 6.50 -0.58
CA GLU A 137 -3.97 7.84 -0.34
C GLU A 137 -3.85 8.66 -1.64
N GLN A 138 -3.45 8.00 -2.74
CA GLN A 138 -3.38 8.62 -4.06
C GLN A 138 -4.79 8.89 -4.62
N LEU A 139 -5.67 7.90 -4.52
CA LEU A 139 -7.07 8.02 -4.94
C LEU A 139 -7.80 9.16 -4.19
N GLU A 140 -7.61 9.23 -2.88
CA GLU A 140 -8.17 10.26 -2.01
C GLU A 140 -7.63 11.65 -2.35
N ARG A 141 -6.32 11.79 -2.54
CA ARG A 141 -5.72 13.08 -2.90
C ARG A 141 -6.17 13.58 -4.27
N SER A 142 -6.22 12.69 -5.26
CA SER A 142 -6.39 13.09 -6.66
C SER A 142 -7.86 13.22 -7.08
N LEU A 143 -8.78 12.50 -6.42
CA LEU A 143 -10.16 12.37 -6.93
C LEU A 143 -11.24 12.47 -5.85
N ILE A 144 -11.04 11.90 -4.66
CA ILE A 144 -12.14 11.71 -3.67
C ILE A 144 -12.17 12.78 -2.59
N GLY A 145 -11.03 13.31 -2.17
CA GLY A 145 -10.91 14.17 -1.00
C GLY A 145 -11.28 13.43 0.29
N ILE A 146 -12.20 14.00 1.06
CA ILE A 146 -12.63 13.48 2.37
C ILE A 146 -13.93 12.65 2.31
N HIS A 147 -14.48 12.46 1.11
CA HIS A 147 -15.79 11.88 0.93
C HIS A 147 -15.77 10.36 1.14
N PRO A 148 -16.75 9.78 1.84
CA PRO A 148 -16.91 8.32 1.91
C PRO A 148 -17.02 7.72 0.51
N TYR A 149 -16.40 6.55 0.31
CA TYR A 149 -16.36 5.88 -0.99
C TYR A 149 -16.19 4.37 -0.86
N ASP A 150 -16.48 3.67 -1.95
CA ASP A 150 -16.18 2.25 -2.12
C ASP A 150 -15.71 1.93 -3.54
N ILE A 151 -14.81 0.95 -3.67
CA ILE A 151 -14.37 0.40 -4.95
C ILE A 151 -15.21 -0.84 -5.22
N CYS A 152 -16.00 -0.79 -6.29
CA CYS A 152 -16.94 -1.84 -6.69
C CYS A 152 -16.66 -2.31 -8.12
N ASP A 153 -17.38 -3.34 -8.57
CA ASP A 153 -17.16 -3.94 -9.89
C ASP A 153 -17.42 -2.95 -11.05
N SER A 154 -18.22 -1.90 -10.79
CA SER A 154 -18.51 -0.83 -11.76
C SER A 154 -17.52 0.35 -11.71
N GLY A 155 -16.50 0.29 -10.85
CA GLY A 155 -15.50 1.33 -10.65
C GLY A 155 -15.53 1.88 -9.22
N LEU A 156 -15.67 3.18 -9.07
CA LEU A 156 -15.65 3.87 -7.78
C LEU A 156 -17.01 4.53 -7.54
N VAL A 157 -17.55 4.37 -6.34
CA VAL A 157 -18.74 5.07 -5.85
C VAL A 157 -18.32 6.00 -4.73
N ILE A 158 -18.72 7.26 -4.81
CA ILE A 158 -18.44 8.30 -3.82
C ILE A 158 -19.80 8.82 -3.30
N TRP A 159 -19.94 8.93 -1.98
CA TRP A 159 -21.12 9.50 -1.33
C TRP A 159 -20.76 10.88 -0.76
N PRO A 160 -20.96 11.95 -1.53
CA PRO A 160 -20.31 13.23 -1.25
C PRO A 160 -20.94 14.02 -0.08
N ASP A 161 -22.11 13.64 0.39
CA ASP A 161 -22.75 14.20 1.60
C ASP A 161 -22.61 13.31 2.84
N GLY A 162 -22.04 12.10 2.69
CA GLY A 162 -21.93 11.11 3.76
C GLY A 162 -23.27 10.53 4.24
N LEU A 163 -24.39 10.85 3.59
CA LEU A 163 -25.71 10.31 3.92
C LEU A 163 -26.04 9.02 3.16
N PHE A 164 -25.19 8.65 2.19
CA PHE A 164 -25.29 7.43 1.39
C PHE A 164 -26.55 7.36 0.50
N ASP A 165 -27.27 8.47 0.31
CA ASP A 165 -28.46 8.57 -0.53
C ASP A 165 -28.13 8.97 -1.97
N ARG A 166 -27.07 9.76 -2.16
CA ARG A 166 -26.62 10.26 -3.45
C ARG A 166 -25.24 9.73 -3.79
N GLU A 167 -25.13 9.20 -5.00
CA GLU A 167 -23.91 8.58 -5.50
C GLU A 167 -23.31 9.41 -6.63
N VAL A 168 -22.00 9.62 -6.54
CA VAL A 168 -21.15 10.04 -7.65
C VAL A 168 -20.30 8.85 -8.06
N ARG A 169 -20.45 8.40 -9.30
CA ARG A 169 -19.75 7.24 -9.85
C ARG A 169 -18.61 7.66 -10.75
N VAL A 170 -17.51 6.92 -10.69
CA VAL A 170 -16.35 7.08 -11.56
C VAL A 170 -15.97 5.72 -12.12
N ASP A 171 -16.00 5.58 -13.44
CA ASP A 171 -15.54 4.37 -14.10
C ASP A 171 -14.01 4.30 -14.08
N LEU A 172 -13.46 3.44 -13.22
CA LEU A 172 -12.03 3.20 -13.06
C LEU A 172 -11.42 2.41 -14.24
N ASN A 173 -12.16 2.05 -15.28
CA ASN A 173 -11.63 1.49 -16.52
C ASN A 173 -11.59 2.51 -17.67
N ARG A 174 -12.19 3.70 -17.48
CA ARG A 174 -12.17 4.76 -18.48
C ARG A 174 -10.74 5.24 -18.73
N ARG A 175 -10.33 5.25 -19.99
CA ARG A 175 -8.99 5.68 -20.43
C ARG A 175 -8.80 7.20 -20.29
N HIS A 176 -7.55 7.61 -20.02
CA HIS A 176 -7.06 8.99 -19.97
C HIS A 176 -7.63 9.89 -18.87
N GLN A 177 -8.95 10.10 -18.82
CA GLN A 177 -9.57 11.02 -17.87
C GLN A 177 -10.73 10.35 -17.15
N LEU A 178 -10.65 10.32 -15.84
CA LEU A 178 -11.70 9.84 -14.95
C LEU A 178 -12.67 10.98 -14.68
N ARG A 179 -13.96 10.73 -14.92
CA ARG A 179 -15.01 11.75 -14.80
C ARG A 179 -16.05 11.30 -13.76
N PRO A 180 -16.18 12.05 -12.65
CA PRO A 180 -17.28 11.86 -11.71
C PRO A 180 -18.64 12.18 -12.33
N LEU A 181 -19.60 11.27 -12.20
CA LEU A 181 -20.96 11.39 -12.73
C LEU A 181 -22.00 11.12 -11.62
N PRO A 182 -23.10 11.91 -11.51
CA PRO A 182 -23.44 13.05 -12.35
C PRO A 182 -22.52 14.25 -12.12
N SER A 183 -22.12 14.96 -13.20
CA SER A 183 -21.16 16.05 -13.13
C SER A 183 -21.66 17.26 -12.34
N SER A 184 -22.96 17.55 -12.38
CA SER A 184 -23.58 18.63 -11.60
C SER A 184 -23.49 18.40 -10.10
N LEU A 185 -23.75 17.16 -9.66
CA LEU A 185 -23.61 16.76 -8.28
C LEU A 185 -22.13 16.78 -7.87
N ALA A 186 -21.26 16.18 -8.67
CA ALA A 186 -19.82 16.17 -8.41
C ALA A 186 -19.23 17.57 -8.23
N ALA A 187 -19.58 18.51 -9.12
CA ALA A 187 -19.11 19.90 -9.05
C ALA A 187 -19.53 20.60 -7.75
N THR A 188 -20.75 20.33 -7.25
CA THR A 188 -21.25 20.89 -5.99
C THR A 188 -20.36 20.52 -4.79
N TYR A 189 -19.74 19.34 -4.84
CA TYR A 189 -18.91 18.79 -3.77
C TYR A 189 -17.40 18.86 -4.05
N GLY A 190 -17.00 19.64 -5.08
CA GLY A 190 -15.61 19.83 -5.43
C GLY A 190 -14.93 18.62 -6.09
N LEU A 191 -15.69 17.60 -6.50
CA LEU A 191 -15.19 16.43 -7.19
C LEU A 191 -14.91 16.79 -8.66
N GLN A 192 -13.65 17.00 -8.99
CA GLN A 192 -13.22 17.37 -10.34
C GLN A 192 -12.75 16.14 -11.13
N PRO A 193 -12.87 16.15 -12.47
CA PRO A 193 -12.22 15.15 -13.31
C PRO A 193 -10.71 15.11 -13.08
N ALA A 194 -10.16 13.91 -12.97
CA ALA A 194 -8.72 13.68 -12.78
C ALA A 194 -8.14 12.90 -13.97
N SER A 195 -6.84 13.08 -14.22
CA SER A 195 -6.13 12.21 -15.16
C SER A 195 -6.03 10.80 -14.56
N ARG A 196 -6.13 9.78 -15.41
CA ARG A 196 -6.13 8.39 -14.96
C ARG A 196 -4.82 7.99 -14.28
N ASP A 197 -3.69 8.45 -14.81
CA ASP A 197 -2.35 8.22 -14.28
C ASP A 197 -2.09 8.88 -12.92
N SER A 198 -2.87 9.89 -12.53
CA SER A 198 -2.83 10.48 -11.17
C SER A 198 -3.68 9.72 -10.15
N VAL A 199 -4.55 8.81 -10.60
CA VAL A 199 -5.48 8.05 -9.75
C VAL A 199 -5.12 6.56 -9.69
N VAL A 200 -4.84 5.95 -10.85
CA VAL A 200 -4.46 4.54 -10.98
C VAL A 200 -2.96 4.44 -10.84
N PHE A 201 -2.51 3.83 -9.74
CA PHE A 201 -1.10 3.73 -9.36
C PHE A 201 -0.30 2.92 -10.38
N SER A 202 -0.86 1.84 -10.95
CA SER A 202 -0.15 1.03 -11.95
C SER A 202 0.05 1.75 -13.30
N GLU A 203 -0.73 2.79 -13.59
CA GLU A 203 -0.62 3.60 -14.82
C GLU A 203 0.15 4.91 -14.60
N SER A 204 0.51 5.19 -13.35
CA SER A 204 1.42 6.26 -13.02
C SER A 204 2.77 6.02 -13.71
N PRO A 205 3.28 6.96 -14.54
CA PRO A 205 4.62 6.86 -15.11
C PRO A 205 5.64 7.05 -13.99
N LEU A 206 5.95 5.98 -13.27
CA LEU A 206 7.24 5.78 -12.66
C LEU A 206 7.94 4.84 -13.60
N LEU A 207 8.77 5.39 -14.48
CA LEU A 207 9.68 4.53 -15.21
C LEU A 207 10.54 3.87 -14.14
N TRP A 208 10.57 2.53 -14.12
CA TRP A 208 11.38 1.76 -13.16
C TRP A 208 12.82 2.29 -13.07
N THR A 209 13.35 2.78 -14.19
CA THR A 209 14.65 3.45 -14.32
C THR A 209 14.76 4.77 -13.53
N GLU A 210 13.71 5.58 -13.46
CA GLU A 210 13.70 6.81 -12.66
C GLU A 210 13.75 6.47 -11.17
N TRP A 211 12.98 5.47 -10.75
CA TRP A 211 13.03 4.98 -9.37
C TRP A 211 14.41 4.45 -9.00
N GLU A 212 15.03 3.61 -9.85
CA GLU A 212 16.41 3.13 -9.66
C GLU A 212 17.43 4.28 -9.55
N THR A 213 17.27 5.31 -10.39
CA THR A 213 18.14 6.50 -10.37
C THR A 213 18.07 7.23 -9.03
N VAL A 214 16.90 7.26 -8.39
CA VAL A 214 16.70 7.96 -7.12
C VAL A 214 17.36 7.22 -5.94
N TRP A 215 17.52 5.91 -6.06
CA TRP A 215 18.31 5.08 -5.13
C TRP A 215 19.80 5.05 -5.42
N SER A 216 20.20 5.50 -6.61
CA SER A 216 21.61 5.60 -7.00
C SER A 216 22.24 6.78 -6.27
N SER A 217 23.33 6.55 -5.55
CA SER A 217 24.09 7.62 -4.92
C SER A 217 24.71 8.54 -5.98
N ALA A 218 24.80 9.85 -5.72
CA ALA A 218 25.51 10.79 -6.61
C ALA A 218 26.99 10.39 -6.89
N THR A 219 27.53 9.46 -6.10
CA THR A 219 28.89 8.92 -6.17
C THR A 219 29.18 7.97 -7.33
N ASP A 220 28.20 7.54 -8.14
CA ASP A 220 28.51 6.79 -9.39
C ASP A 220 29.20 7.66 -10.45
N SER A 221 29.33 8.97 -10.19
CA SER A 221 30.10 9.93 -10.97
C SER A 221 31.53 10.15 -10.43
N GLY A 222 32.25 9.11 -10.02
CA GLY A 222 33.73 9.12 -9.88
C GLY A 222 34.39 10.15 -8.94
N ALA A 223 33.65 10.94 -8.17
CA ALA A 223 34.19 11.93 -7.24
C ALA A 223 33.62 11.70 -5.84
N ALA A 224 34.51 11.35 -4.92
CA ALA A 224 34.19 11.11 -3.52
C ALA A 224 33.60 12.37 -2.86
N SER A 225 32.27 12.43 -2.75
CA SER A 225 31.60 13.28 -1.76
C SER A 225 31.15 12.39 -0.60
N ASP A 226 32.00 12.28 0.40
CA ASP A 226 31.73 11.55 1.63
C ASP A 226 30.62 12.29 2.42
N GLY A 227 29.36 11.91 2.23
CA GLY A 227 28.24 12.52 2.95
C GLY A 227 26.91 12.69 2.20
N ALA A 228 26.88 12.60 0.87
CA ALA A 228 25.64 12.81 0.12
C ALA A 228 24.65 11.64 0.33
N LEU A 229 23.46 11.93 0.86
CA LEU A 229 22.37 10.96 0.92
C LEU A 229 21.86 10.66 -0.50
N PRO A 230 21.36 9.44 -0.79
CA PRO A 230 20.64 9.15 -2.02
C PRO A 230 19.49 10.16 -2.23
N LEU A 231 19.15 10.46 -3.49
CA LEU A 231 18.02 11.34 -3.80
C LEU A 231 16.73 10.83 -3.13
N ALA A 232 16.59 9.52 -2.93
CA ALA A 232 15.46 8.89 -2.23
C ALA A 232 15.27 9.40 -0.79
N CYS A 233 16.32 9.90 -0.15
CA CYS A 233 16.24 10.46 1.20
C CYS A 233 15.89 11.95 1.21
N VAL A 234 16.05 12.65 0.09
CA VAL A 234 15.94 14.12 0.02
C VAL A 234 14.72 14.55 -0.81
N GLN A 235 14.28 13.71 -1.73
CA GLN A 235 13.14 13.90 -2.61
C GLN A 235 12.33 12.61 -2.63
N SER A 236 11.03 12.73 -2.40
CA SER A 236 10.11 11.65 -2.74
C SER A 236 9.85 11.75 -4.23
N VAL A 237 10.04 10.65 -4.97
CA VAL A 237 9.80 10.62 -6.43
C VAL A 237 8.37 11.03 -6.74
N ARG A 238 7.44 10.80 -5.80
CA ARG A 238 6.08 11.38 -5.80
C ARG A 238 5.60 11.62 -4.38
N ALA A 239 5.09 12.82 -4.12
CA ALA A 239 4.48 13.14 -2.82
C ALA A 239 3.23 12.27 -2.54
N GLY A 240 3.19 11.67 -1.36
CA GLY A 240 1.94 11.35 -0.68
C GLY A 240 1.38 9.94 -0.87
N LEU A 241 2.22 8.92 -0.92
CA LEU A 241 1.72 7.56 -0.61
C LEU A 241 1.35 7.42 0.87
N ILE A 242 1.67 8.43 1.69
CA ILE A 242 1.40 8.44 3.12
C ILE A 242 0.69 9.73 3.47
N CYS A 243 -0.47 9.60 4.11
CA CYS A 243 -1.15 10.71 4.77
C CYS A 243 -0.80 10.69 6.26
N LEU A 244 0.21 11.46 6.67
CA LEU A 244 0.46 11.68 8.09
C LEU A 244 -0.58 12.68 8.63
N PRO A 245 -1.31 12.37 9.72
CA PRO A 245 -2.14 13.36 10.39
C PRO A 245 -1.25 14.50 10.88
N ARG A 246 -1.66 15.75 10.62
CA ARG A 246 -1.02 16.95 11.16
C ARG A 246 -1.15 17.02 12.68
#